data_AF-A0A840R1S0-F1
#
_entry.id   AF-A0A840R1S0-F1
#
_cell.length_a   1.000
_cell.length_b   1.000
_cell.length_c   1.000
_cell.angle_alpha   90.00
_cell.angle_beta   90.00
_cell.angle_gamma   90.00
#
_symmetry.space_group_name_H-M   'P 1'
#
loop_
_entity.id
_entity.type
_entity.pdbx_description
1 polymer ?
#
loop_
_entity_poly.entity_id
_entity_poly.type
_entity_poly.pdbx_seq_one_letter_code
_entity_poly.pdbx_strand_id
1 'polypeptide(L)'
;MKVEMMKNNIRSLAKIVFATMVILGAYVAMCITGNGETLKVMTGVIEKCAVLGGKSAEAYSHATIKTSSGSYLISSVSSCSAGRDVNIFVKRGILYFNAIYVAEIM
;
A
#
# COMPACT_ATOMS: atom_id res chain seq x y z
N MET A 1 -26.62 40.72 -20.28
CA MET A 1 -26.22 39.49 -21.03
C MET A 1 -24.80 39.00 -20.75
N LYS A 2 -23.71 39.72 -21.08
CA LYS A 2 -22.32 39.23 -20.81
C LYS A 2 -22.00 39.03 -19.32
N VAL A 3 -22.46 39.93 -18.45
CA VAL A 3 -22.20 39.89 -16.99
C VAL A 3 -22.94 38.73 -16.31
N GLU A 4 -24.18 38.45 -16.72
CA GLU A 4 -24.97 37.33 -16.18
C GLU A 4 -24.42 35.96 -16.60
N MET A 5 -23.98 35.82 -17.87
CA MET A 5 -23.29 34.61 -18.33
C MET A 5 -21.99 34.37 -17.55
N MET A 6 -21.22 35.43 -17.28
CA MET A 6 -19.98 35.31 -16.50
C MET A 6 -20.26 34.90 -15.05
N LYS A 7 -21.29 35.46 -14.42
CA LYS A 7 -21.72 35.10 -13.04
C LYS A 7 -22.19 33.64 -12.94
N ASN A 8 -22.91 33.15 -13.95
CA ASN A 8 -23.37 31.76 -14.01
C ASN A 8 -22.21 30.78 -14.20
N ASN A 9 -21.23 31.12 -15.04
CA ASN A 9 -20.03 30.31 -15.23
C ASN A 9 -19.17 30.22 -13.96
N ILE A 10 -18.98 31.34 -13.25
CA ILE A 10 -18.26 31.37 -11.97
C ILE A 10 -18.98 30.52 -10.91
N ARG A 11 -20.31 30.63 -10.82
CA ARG A 11 -21.11 29.80 -9.90
C ARG A 11 -21.01 28.31 -10.24
N SER A 12 -21.00 27.96 -11.53
CA SER A 12 -20.82 26.58 -11.98
C SER A 12 -19.43 26.05 -11.61
N LEU A 13 -18.39 26.82 -11.87
CA LEU A 13 -17.01 26.48 -11.50
C LEU A 13 -16.87 26.26 -9.99
N ALA A 14 -17.45 27.15 -9.18
CA ALA A 14 -17.41 27.02 -7.72
C ALA A 14 -18.08 25.72 -7.23
N LYS A 15 -19.19 25.31 -7.84
CA LYS A 15 -19.84 24.02 -7.53
C LYS A 15 -18.97 22.83 -7.88
N ILE A 16 -18.30 22.87 -9.03
CA ILE A 16 -17.38 21.81 -9.46
C ILE A 16 -16.22 21.70 -8.49
N VAL A 17 -15.57 22.82 -8.15
CA VAL A 17 -14.45 22.84 -7.19
C VAL A 17 -14.90 22.30 -5.83
N PHE A 18 -16.07 22.71 -5.35
CA PHE A 18 -16.61 22.20 -4.09
C PHE A 18 -16.86 20.69 -4.14
N ALA A 19 -17.50 20.19 -5.20
CA ALA A 19 -17.73 18.76 -5.38
C ALA A 19 -16.41 17.97 -5.43
N THR A 20 -15.40 18.47 -6.15
CA THR A 20 -14.07 17.86 -6.20
C THR A 20 -13.42 17.82 -4.82
N MET A 21 -13.50 18.90 -4.03
CA MET A 21 -12.96 18.92 -2.66
C MET A 21 -13.66 17.91 -1.75
N VAL A 22 -14.99 17.76 -1.86
CA VAL A 22 -15.74 16.75 -1.10
C VAL A 22 -15.31 15.33 -1.48
N ILE A 23 -15.15 15.04 -2.77
CA ILE A 23 -14.70 13.73 -3.24
C ILE A 23 -13.27 13.44 -2.75
N LEU A 24 -12.37 14.41 -2.85
CA LEU A 24 -10.99 14.27 -2.37
C LEU A 24 -10.95 14.06 -0.86
N GLY A 25 -11.76 14.81 -0.09
CA GLY A 25 -11.87 14.63 1.35
C GLY A 25 -12.36 13.23 1.72
N ALA A 26 -13.39 12.72 1.05
CA ALA A 26 -13.88 11.36 1.25
C ALA A 26 -12.82 10.30 0.91
N TYR A 27 -12.08 10.49 -0.19
CA TYR A 27 -11.00 9.58 -0.58
C TYR A 27 -9.87 9.54 0.46
N VAL A 28 -9.43 10.69 0.96
CA VAL A 28 -8.40 10.78 2.00
C VAL A 28 -8.87 10.11 3.29
N ALA A 29 -10.13 10.34 3.70
CA ALA A 29 -10.70 9.67 4.86
C ALA A 29 -10.65 8.15 4.72
N MET A 30 -11.06 7.60 3.56
CA MET A 30 -10.97 6.16 3.29
C MET A 30 -9.53 5.64 3.33
N CYS A 31 -8.57 6.38 2.76
CA CYS A 31 -7.16 6.02 2.78
C CYS A 31 -6.64 5.89 4.22
N ILE A 32 -7.00 6.84 5.10
CA ILE A 32 -6.55 6.84 6.50
C ILE A 32 -7.20 5.68 7.27
N THR A 33 -8.51 5.46 7.12
CA THR A 33 -9.22 4.43 7.88
C THR A 33 -8.83 3.01 7.47
N GLY A 34 -8.54 2.79 6.19
CA GLY A 34 -8.17 1.48 5.67
C GLY A 34 -6.68 1.15 5.76
N ASN A 35 -5.79 2.13 6.03
CA ASN A 35 -4.35 1.90 6.00
C ASN A 35 -3.92 0.83 7.03
N GLY A 36 -3.20 -0.19 6.57
CA GLY A 36 -2.73 -1.29 7.41
C GLY A 36 -3.76 -2.40 7.64
N GLU A 37 -4.99 -2.28 7.14
CA GLU A 37 -6.01 -3.33 7.19
C GLU A 37 -5.47 -4.61 6.55
N THR A 38 -5.52 -5.74 7.26
CA THR A 38 -5.15 -7.04 6.71
C THR A 38 -6.26 -7.54 5.78
N LEU A 39 -5.97 -7.56 4.48
CA LEU A 39 -6.89 -8.03 3.44
C LEU A 39 -6.90 -9.55 3.32
N LYS A 40 -5.72 -10.16 3.48
CA LYS A 40 -5.53 -11.61 3.34
C LYS A 40 -4.28 -12.05 4.09
N VAL A 41 -4.32 -13.27 4.62
CA VAL A 41 -3.15 -13.97 5.13
C VAL A 41 -2.81 -15.13 4.20
N MET A 42 -1.54 -15.29 3.88
CA MET A 42 -0.99 -16.36 3.08
C MET A 42 0.20 -16.98 3.82
N THR A 43 0.62 -18.16 3.38
CA THR A 43 1.81 -18.83 3.91
C THR A 43 2.84 -19.04 2.80
N GLY A 44 4.10 -19.18 3.19
CA GLY A 44 5.20 -19.48 2.28
C GLY A 44 6.45 -19.90 3.04
N VAL A 45 7.50 -20.21 2.27
CA VAL A 45 8.80 -20.65 2.80
C VAL A 45 9.88 -19.70 2.30
N ILE A 46 10.81 -19.33 3.17
CA ILE A 46 11.99 -18.55 2.79
C ILE A 46 12.94 -19.43 1.98
N GLU A 47 13.18 -19.07 0.72
CA GLU A 47 14.12 -19.75 -0.17
C GLU A 47 15.53 -19.19 -0.02
N LYS A 48 15.64 -17.87 0.10
CA LYS A 48 16.93 -17.18 0.17
C LYS A 48 16.83 -15.91 1.01
N CYS A 49 17.88 -15.61 1.76
CA CYS A 49 18.05 -14.34 2.45
C CYS A 49 19.13 -13.53 1.75
N ALA A 50 18.88 -12.24 1.58
CA ALA A 50 19.84 -11.27 1.08
C ALA A 50 19.75 -9.99 1.91
N VAL A 51 20.87 -9.42 2.30
CA VAL A 51 20.90 -8.09 2.91
C VAL A 51 20.94 -7.09 1.75
N LEU A 52 19.84 -6.36 1.55
CA LEU A 52 19.80 -5.28 0.57
C LEU A 52 20.18 -4.00 1.30
N GLY A 53 21.35 -3.45 0.99
CA GLY A 53 21.85 -2.21 1.57
C GLY A 53 22.03 -1.14 0.50
N GLY A 54 21.63 0.09 0.81
CA GLY A 54 22.01 1.31 0.10
C GLY A 54 22.71 2.26 1.08
N LYS A 55 23.54 3.19 0.58
CA LYS A 55 24.40 4.09 1.39
C LYS A 55 23.69 4.90 2.51
N SER A 56 22.35 4.90 2.55
CA SER A 56 21.52 5.74 3.44
C SER A 56 20.35 5.00 4.10
N ALA A 57 20.08 3.73 3.75
CA ALA A 57 18.98 2.96 4.34
C ALA A 57 19.57 1.89 5.26
N GLU A 58 18.98 1.70 6.44
CA GLU A 58 19.39 0.65 7.38
C GLU A 58 19.45 -0.70 6.66
N ALA A 59 20.47 -1.49 6.97
CA ALA A 59 20.65 -2.81 6.36
C ALA A 59 19.55 -3.75 6.85
N TYR A 60 18.46 -3.85 6.09
CA TYR A 60 17.40 -4.81 6.34
C TYR A 60 17.69 -6.13 5.63
N SER A 61 17.48 -7.24 6.33
CA SER A 61 17.48 -8.57 5.72
C SER A 61 16.20 -8.74 4.91
N HIS A 62 16.34 -9.05 3.63
CA HIS A 62 15.24 -9.37 2.72
C HIS A 62 15.20 -10.86 2.43
N ALA A 63 14.02 -11.45 2.55
CA ALA A 63 13.73 -12.83 2.21
C ALA A 63 13.10 -12.90 0.81
N THR A 64 13.62 -13.78 -0.05
CA THR A 64 12.86 -14.32 -1.18
C THR A 64 12.00 -15.45 -0.64
N ILE A 65 10.67 -15.28 -0.71
CA ILE A 65 9.68 -16.19 -0.16
C ILE A 65 8.92 -16.83 -1.32
N LYS A 66 8.83 -18.15 -1.32
CA LYS A 66 7.95 -18.91 -2.21
C LYS A 66 6.61 -19.11 -1.52
N THR A 67 5.54 -18.60 -2.11
CA THR A 67 4.18 -18.76 -1.58
C THR A 67 3.69 -20.19 -1.80
N SER A 68 2.68 -20.61 -1.03
CA SER A 68 1.99 -21.89 -1.25
C SER A 68 1.36 -22.03 -2.63
N SER A 69 1.07 -20.91 -3.31
CA SER A 69 0.58 -20.88 -4.70
C SER A 69 1.69 -20.98 -5.76
N GLY A 70 2.97 -21.05 -5.36
CA GLY A 70 4.13 -21.12 -6.26
C GLY A 70 4.65 -19.78 -6.78
N SER A 71 4.10 -18.66 -6.32
CA SER A 71 4.61 -17.32 -6.62
C SER A 71 5.82 -16.97 -5.74
N TYR A 72 6.64 -16.02 -6.17
CA TYR A 72 7.76 -15.51 -5.38
C TYR A 72 7.52 -14.07 -4.95
N LEU A 73 7.89 -13.76 -3.70
CA LEU A 73 7.81 -12.43 -3.10
C LEU A 73 9.16 -12.08 -2.48
N ILE A 74 9.49 -10.79 -2.46
CA ILE A 74 10.65 -10.27 -1.73
C ILE A 74 10.10 -9.35 -0.64
N SER A 75 10.42 -9.63 0.61
CA SER A 75 9.99 -8.80 1.75
C SER A 75 11.08 -8.74 2.81
N SER A 76 11.12 -7.65 3.58
CA SER A 76 11.99 -7.55 4.74
C SER A 76 11.47 -8.47 5.85
N VAL A 77 12.33 -9.34 6.38
CA VAL A 77 11.98 -10.28 7.45
C VAL A 77 13.05 -10.21 8.53
N SER A 78 12.64 -10.00 9.77
CA SER A 78 13.54 -10.07 10.92
C SER A 78 14.06 -11.50 11.07
N SER A 79 15.35 -11.67 11.37
CA SER A 79 15.95 -13.00 11.59
C SER A 79 15.77 -13.98 10.41
N CYS A 80 15.92 -13.47 9.18
CA CYS A 80 15.78 -14.27 7.96
C CYS A 80 16.67 -15.52 7.96
N SER A 81 16.07 -16.69 7.74
CA SER A 81 16.77 -17.96 7.50
C SER A 81 16.04 -18.78 6.45
N ALA A 82 16.79 -19.37 5.50
CA ALA A 82 16.22 -20.26 4.50
C ALA A 82 15.57 -21.50 5.16
N GLY A 83 14.49 -21.99 4.55
CA GLY A 83 13.70 -23.13 5.03
C GLY A 83 12.69 -22.81 6.14
N ARG A 84 12.60 -21.55 6.60
CA ARG A 84 11.60 -21.14 7.60
C ARG A 84 10.26 -20.89 6.95
N ASP A 85 9.20 -21.36 7.61
CA ASP A 85 7.82 -20.98 7.30
C ASP A 85 7.54 -19.55 7.75
N VAL A 86 6.80 -18.82 6.92
CA VAL A 86 6.39 -17.44 7.16
C VAL A 86 4.90 -17.25 6.88
N ASN A 87 4.29 -16.38 7.69
CA ASN A 87 3.00 -15.79 7.38
C ASN A 87 3.21 -14.51 6.58
N ILE A 88 2.53 -14.41 5.44
CA ILE A 88 2.51 -13.24 4.58
C ILE A 88 1.17 -12.53 4.77
N PHE A 89 1.21 -11.35 5.35
CA PHE A 89 0.06 -10.47 5.50
C PHE A 89 0.00 -9.54 4.30
N VAL A 90 -1.05 -9.70 3.49
CA VAL A 90 -1.41 -8.73 2.45
C VAL A 90 -2.22 -7.64 3.13
N LYS A 91 -1.60 -6.49 3.35
CA LYS A 91 -2.21 -5.32 4.01
C LYS A 91 -2.58 -4.27 2.97
N ARG A 92 -3.63 -3.52 3.23
CA ARG A 92 -3.97 -2.32 2.48
C ARG A 92 -2.91 -1.25 2.78
N GLY A 93 -2.40 -0.60 1.75
CA GLY A 93 -1.44 0.48 1.93
C GLY A 93 -2.07 1.86 2.04
N ILE A 94 -1.19 2.86 2.07
CA ILE A 94 -1.56 4.26 2.32
C ILE A 94 -2.42 4.86 1.21
N LEU A 95 -2.24 4.36 -0.03
CA LEU A 95 -3.16 4.62 -1.13
C LEU A 95 -4.16 3.47 -1.10
N TYR A 96 -5.43 3.74 -0.83
CA TYR A 96 -6.45 2.74 -0.52
C TYR A 96 -6.50 1.48 -1.41
N PHE A 97 -6.07 1.59 -2.68
CA PHE A 97 -6.05 0.51 -3.67
C PHE A 97 -4.72 -0.25 -3.76
N ASN A 98 -3.68 0.20 -3.09
CA ASN A 98 -2.39 -0.47 -3.09
C ASN A 98 -2.35 -1.57 -2.03
N ALA A 99 -1.66 -2.67 -2.34
CA ALA A 99 -1.36 -3.73 -1.38
C ALA A 99 0.10 -3.59 -0.92
N ILE A 100 0.36 -3.96 0.33
CA ILE A 100 1.68 -4.07 0.94
C ILE A 100 1.81 -5.50 1.47
N TYR A 101 2.95 -6.13 1.23
CA TYR A 101 3.22 -7.49 1.69
C TYR A 101 4.20 -7.46 2.87
N VAL A 102 3.69 -7.83 4.04
CA VAL A 102 4.51 -7.95 5.26
C VAL A 102 4.67 -9.42 5.57
N ALA A 103 5.91 -9.89 5.70
CA ALA A 103 6.21 -11.27 6.03
C ALA A 103 6.76 -11.36 7.46
N GLU A 104 6.20 -12.28 8.25
CA GLU A 104 6.60 -12.55 9.63
C GLU A 104 6.89 -14.04 9.79
N ILE A 105 7.92 -14.36 10.57
CA ILE A 105 8.28 -15.75 10.88
C ILE A 105 7.16 -16.37 11.73
N MET A 106 6.75 -17.58 11.37
CA MET A 106 5.81 -18.39 12.16
C MET A 106 6.45 -18.90 13.46
#